data_AF-A0A2U1B0B8-F1
#
_entry.id   AF-A0A2U1B0B8-F1
#
_cell.length_a   1.000
_cell.length_b   1.000
_cell.length_c   1.000
_cell.angle_alpha   90.00
_cell.angle_beta   90.00
_cell.angle_gamma   90.00
#
_symmetry.space_group_name_H-M   'P 1'
#
loop_
_entity.id
_entity.type
_entity.pdbx_description
1 polymer ?
#
loop_
_entity_poly.entity_id
_entity_poly.type
_entity_poly.pdbx_seq_one_letter_code
_entity_poly.pdbx_strand_id
1 'polypeptide(L)'
;MPDMFNTTIPVDWGTETLRWTAGDEVFSCPNLAVPPSKRGPVCAVDNDAKQLLNDHPNYCGFTPPAEILFDDPEIMAVQNLTMIHHARQPLPWRKRLMKPKILAAVPLGTNGIESIGFCQVLKREAPKVIFVEAPMVAPRGISPEPSCADFCECRGRFRKIYGNNLT
;
A
#
# COMPACT_ATOMS: atom_id res chain seq x y z
N MET A 1 -3.16 -7.09 24.88
CA MET A 1 -4.43 -6.77 24.19
C MET A 1 -4.34 -7.26 22.75
N PRO A 2 -4.95 -8.41 22.38
CA PRO A 2 -4.77 -9.00 21.05
C PRO A 2 -5.67 -8.39 19.96
N ASP A 3 -6.80 -7.77 20.31
CA ASP A 3 -7.83 -7.37 19.34
C ASP A 3 -7.51 -6.10 18.54
N MET A 4 -6.48 -5.34 18.91
CA MET A 4 -6.22 -4.04 18.28
C MET A 4 -5.63 -4.16 16.85
N PHE A 5 -5.10 -5.34 16.50
CA PHE A 5 -4.45 -5.64 15.22
C PHE A 5 -5.29 -6.51 14.28
N ASN A 6 -6.47 -6.96 14.72
CA ASN A 6 -7.33 -7.93 14.02
C ASN A 6 -7.98 -7.37 12.72
N THR A 7 -7.76 -6.10 12.42
CA THR A 7 -8.20 -5.42 11.19
C THR A 7 -7.09 -4.59 10.55
N THR A 8 -5.85 -4.78 10.98
CA THR A 8 -4.68 -4.17 10.35
C THR A 8 -4.30 -4.97 9.12
N ILE A 9 -4.06 -4.29 8.02
CA ILE A 9 -3.58 -4.85 6.76
C ILE A 9 -2.14 -4.36 6.58
N PRO A 10 -1.15 -5.23 6.80
CA PRO A 10 0.23 -5.01 6.40
C PRO A 10 0.36 -4.98 4.89
N VAL A 11 1.08 -3.99 4.35
CA VAL A 11 1.23 -3.78 2.91
C VAL A 11 2.67 -3.41 2.56
N ASP A 12 3.26 -4.17 1.64
CA ASP A 12 4.51 -3.86 0.95
C ASP A 12 4.16 -3.24 -0.39
N TRP A 13 4.29 -1.92 -0.47
CA TRP A 13 3.93 -1.17 -1.68
C TRP A 13 5.17 -0.98 -2.55
N GLY A 14 5.57 -2.05 -3.25
CA GLY A 14 6.72 -2.03 -4.15
C GLY A 14 6.39 -1.38 -5.50
N THR A 15 7.42 -0.95 -6.24
CA THR A 15 7.27 -0.36 -7.58
C THR A 15 6.80 -1.39 -8.61
N GLU A 16 7.21 -2.65 -8.48
CA GLU A 16 6.83 -3.73 -9.40
C GLU A 16 5.70 -4.62 -8.88
N THR A 17 5.64 -4.82 -7.56
CA THR A 17 4.69 -5.73 -6.92
C THR A 17 4.09 -5.09 -5.69
N LEU A 18 2.77 -5.23 -5.55
CA LEU A 18 2.07 -4.97 -4.30
C LEU A 18 1.92 -6.28 -3.55
N ARG A 19 2.27 -6.30 -2.26
CA ARG A 19 2.02 -7.45 -1.39
C ARG A 19 1.28 -7.02 -0.14
N TRP A 20 0.39 -7.87 0.34
CA TRP A 20 -0.30 -7.62 1.61
C TRP A 20 -0.61 -8.94 2.30
N THR A 21 -0.98 -8.85 3.58
CA THR A 21 -1.41 -10.02 4.35
C THR A 21 -2.86 -9.90 4.81
N ALA A 22 -3.53 -11.04 4.87
CA ALA A 22 -4.88 -11.15 5.43
C ALA A 22 -4.95 -12.38 6.34
N GLY A 23 -4.82 -12.15 7.65
CA GLY A 23 -4.55 -13.24 8.58
C GLY A 23 -3.15 -13.82 8.32
N ASP A 24 -3.08 -15.13 8.12
CA ASP A 24 -1.82 -15.86 7.86
C ASP A 24 -1.49 -15.98 6.37
N GLU A 25 -2.37 -15.52 5.49
CA GLU A 25 -2.17 -15.58 4.04
C GLU A 25 -1.44 -14.34 3.52
N VAL A 26 -0.48 -14.58 2.62
CA VAL A 26 0.27 -13.54 1.90
C VAL A 26 -0.26 -13.48 0.46
N PHE A 27 -0.62 -12.28 0.03
CA PHE A 27 -1.07 -11.99 -1.31
C PHE A 27 -0.06 -11.14 -2.05
N SER A 28 -0.01 -11.30 -3.37
CA SER A 28 0.80 -10.45 -4.23
C SER A 28 0.14 -10.25 -5.59
N CYS A 29 0.23 -9.04 -6.12
CA CYS A 29 -0.14 -8.71 -7.50
C CYS A 29 0.93 -7.82 -8.14
N PRO A 30 0.98 -7.74 -9.47
CA PRO A 30 1.80 -6.72 -10.13
C PRO A 30 1.27 -5.33 -9.77
N ASN A 31 2.18 -4.38 -9.51
CA ASN A 31 1.82 -2.97 -9.38
C ASN A 31 1.62 -2.36 -10.77
N LEU A 32 0.54 -2.77 -11.41
CA LEU A 32 0.22 -2.51 -12.80
C LEU A 32 -1.21 -2.02 -12.92
N ALA A 33 -1.43 -1.04 -13.80
CA ALA A 33 -2.75 -0.61 -14.20
C ALA A 33 -2.83 -0.52 -15.72
N VAL A 34 -4.05 -0.58 -16.25
CA VAL A 34 -4.33 -0.26 -17.65
C VAL A 34 -5.38 0.83 -17.65
N PRO A 35 -5.06 2.02 -18.18
CA PRO A 35 -6.05 2.97 -18.60
C PRO A 35 -6.45 2.69 -20.08
N PRO A 36 -7.71 2.92 -20.47
CA PRO A 36 -8.20 2.70 -21.84
C PRO A 36 -7.59 3.69 -22.85
N SER A 37 -6.99 4.78 -22.37
CA SER A 37 -6.13 5.69 -23.14
C SER A 37 -5.17 6.41 -22.20
N LYS A 38 -4.13 7.10 -22.71
CA LYS A 38 -3.15 7.85 -21.89
C LYS A 38 -3.75 8.87 -20.91
N ARG A 39 -5.04 9.22 -21.04
CA ARG A 39 -5.76 10.16 -20.15
C ARG A 39 -7.16 9.66 -19.77
N GLY A 40 -7.44 8.37 -19.98
CA GLY A 40 -8.72 7.75 -19.65
C GLY A 40 -8.75 7.24 -18.21
N PRO A 41 -9.94 7.07 -17.62
CA PRO A 41 -10.08 6.51 -16.26
C PRO A 41 -9.54 5.09 -16.21
N VAL A 42 -8.96 4.69 -15.09
CA VAL A 42 -8.35 3.35 -14.93
C VAL A 42 -9.38 2.25 -15.21
N CYS A 43 -9.11 1.35 -16.17
CA CYS A 43 -10.06 0.29 -16.53
C CYS A 43 -9.73 -1.07 -15.90
N ALA A 44 -8.46 -1.32 -15.55
CA ALA A 44 -8.05 -2.51 -14.81
C ALA A 44 -6.80 -2.22 -13.97
N VAL A 45 -6.64 -2.96 -12.86
CA VAL A 45 -5.43 -2.95 -12.01
C VAL A 45 -4.98 -4.37 -11.73
N ASP A 46 -3.77 -4.54 -11.23
CA ASP A 46 -3.28 -5.78 -10.64
C ASP A 46 -3.28 -6.96 -11.65
N ASN A 47 -3.79 -8.11 -11.22
CA ASN A 47 -3.89 -9.30 -12.08
C ASN A 47 -4.84 -9.08 -13.26
N ASP A 48 -5.89 -8.27 -13.10
CA ASP A 48 -6.84 -7.97 -14.18
C ASP A 48 -6.17 -7.10 -15.25
N ALA A 49 -5.33 -6.15 -14.84
CA ALA A 49 -4.50 -5.36 -15.76
C ALA A 49 -3.53 -6.25 -16.55
N LYS A 50 -2.87 -7.20 -15.87
CA LYS A 50 -1.97 -8.16 -16.52
C LYS A 50 -2.72 -9.03 -17.54
N GLN A 51 -3.90 -9.54 -17.16
CA GLN A 51 -4.73 -10.34 -18.06
C GLN A 51 -5.18 -9.52 -19.27
N LEU A 52 -5.62 -8.28 -19.05
CA LEU A 52 -6.07 -7.38 -20.11
C LEU A 52 -4.95 -7.06 -21.12
N LEU A 53 -3.71 -6.87 -20.67
CA LEU A 53 -2.57 -6.66 -21.58
C LEU A 53 -2.19 -7.91 -22.36
N ASN A 54 -2.37 -9.11 -21.77
CA ASN A 54 -2.16 -10.36 -22.49
C ASN A 54 -3.20 -10.54 -23.60
N ASP A 55 -4.46 -10.22 -23.32
CA ASP A 55 -5.58 -10.34 -24.26
C ASP A 55 -5.58 -9.21 -25.31
N HIS A 56 -5.07 -8.03 -24.95
CA HIS A 56 -5.02 -6.83 -25.78
C HIS A 56 -3.62 -6.17 -25.72
N PRO A 57 -2.61 -6.71 -26.42
CA PRO A 57 -1.23 -6.22 -26.36
C PRO A 57 -1.04 -4.81 -26.93
N ASN A 58 -2.05 -4.28 -27.62
CA ASN A 58 -2.11 -2.91 -28.13
C ASN A 58 -2.50 -1.88 -27.06
N TYR A 59 -2.91 -2.31 -25.86
CA TYR A 59 -3.18 -1.41 -24.74
C TYR A 59 -1.87 -1.02 -24.04
N CYS A 60 -1.88 0.15 -23.39
CA CYS A 60 -0.73 0.63 -22.64
C CYS A 60 -0.90 0.30 -21.16
N GLY A 61 0.04 -0.46 -20.60
CA GLY A 61 0.18 -0.61 -19.16
C GLY A 61 0.80 0.62 -18.52
N PHE A 62 0.46 0.85 -17.26
CA PHE A 62 1.07 1.84 -16.38
C PHE A 62 1.66 1.12 -15.17
N THR A 63 2.94 1.36 -14.92
CA THR A 63 3.66 0.95 -13.71
C THR A 63 4.35 2.18 -13.15
N PRO A 64 4.35 2.41 -11.82
CA PRO A 64 5.08 3.53 -11.26
C PRO A 64 6.56 3.49 -11.66
N PRO A 65 7.19 4.64 -11.97
CA PRO A 65 8.62 4.69 -12.24
C PRO A 65 9.42 4.14 -11.06
N ALA A 66 10.62 3.63 -11.34
CA ALA A 66 11.54 3.22 -10.29
C ALA A 66 11.76 4.38 -9.30
N GLU A 67 11.81 4.06 -8.00
CA GLU A 67 11.97 5.02 -6.89
C GLU A 67 10.77 5.96 -6.66
N ILE A 68 9.78 6.00 -7.55
CA ILE A 68 8.54 6.77 -7.38
C ILE A 68 7.44 5.83 -6.89
N LEU A 69 7.12 5.96 -5.60
CA LEU A 69 6.04 5.19 -4.99
C LEU A 69 4.64 5.65 -5.45
N PHE A 70 4.52 6.94 -5.76
CA PHE A 70 3.27 7.64 -6.03
C PHE A 70 3.40 8.40 -7.36
N ASP A 71 2.78 7.89 -8.41
CA ASP A 71 2.77 8.55 -9.73
C ASP A 71 1.33 8.87 -10.20
N ASP A 72 0.32 8.09 -9.78
CA ASP A 72 -1.09 8.36 -10.09
C ASP A 72 -2.03 8.04 -8.90
N PRO A 73 -2.75 9.05 -8.35
CA PRO A 73 -3.65 8.86 -7.21
C PRO A 73 -4.90 8.04 -7.51
N GLU A 74 -5.37 8.00 -8.76
CA GLU A 74 -6.57 7.25 -9.15
C GLU A 74 -6.25 5.76 -9.19
N ILE A 75 -5.15 5.39 -9.84
CA ILE A 75 -4.65 4.00 -9.88
C ILE A 75 -4.48 3.45 -8.47
N MET A 76 -3.83 4.23 -7.62
CA MET A 76 -3.60 3.85 -6.24
C MET A 76 -4.89 3.70 -5.42
N ALA A 77 -5.87 4.57 -5.64
CA ALA A 77 -7.16 4.45 -4.96
C ALA A 77 -7.86 3.14 -5.33
N VAL A 78 -7.83 2.77 -6.62
CA VAL A 78 -8.40 1.51 -7.11
C VAL A 78 -7.64 0.30 -6.55
N GLN A 79 -6.31 0.29 -6.60
CA GLN A 79 -5.48 -0.78 -6.02
C GLN A 79 -5.72 -0.94 -4.52
N ASN A 80 -5.78 0.17 -3.78
CA ASN A 80 -6.05 0.15 -2.35
C ASN A 80 -7.44 -0.43 -2.04
N LEU A 81 -8.46 -0.09 -2.83
CA LEU A 81 -9.80 -0.65 -2.70
C LEU A 81 -9.82 -2.16 -2.96
N THR A 82 -9.17 -2.61 -4.03
CA THR A 82 -9.05 -4.04 -4.38
C THR A 82 -8.36 -4.81 -3.26
N MET A 83 -7.20 -4.31 -2.79
CA MET A 83 -6.47 -4.89 -1.68
C MET A 83 -7.30 -4.96 -0.40
N ILE A 84 -7.96 -3.87 0.02
CA ILE A 84 -8.82 -3.84 1.21
C ILE A 84 -9.97 -4.83 1.06
N HIS A 85 -10.57 -4.93 -0.13
CA HIS A 85 -11.64 -5.87 -0.41
C HIS A 85 -11.14 -7.30 -0.21
N HIS A 86 -10.04 -7.69 -0.87
CA HIS A 86 -9.41 -9.00 -0.74
C HIS A 86 -9.06 -9.33 0.71
N ALA A 87 -8.39 -8.41 1.41
CA ALA A 87 -7.96 -8.64 2.79
C ALA A 87 -9.12 -8.80 3.79
N ARG A 88 -10.32 -8.32 3.45
CA ARG A 88 -11.51 -8.42 4.31
C ARG A 88 -12.38 -9.62 3.98
N GLN A 89 -12.28 -10.20 2.79
CA GLN A 89 -13.03 -11.40 2.41
C GLN A 89 -12.91 -12.56 3.41
N PRO A 90 -11.73 -12.93 3.95
CA PRO A 90 -11.65 -14.03 4.90
C PRO A 90 -12.20 -13.69 6.30
N LEU A 91 -12.41 -12.41 6.62
CA LEU A 91 -12.84 -12.00 7.95
C LEU A 91 -14.32 -12.33 8.21
N PRO A 92 -14.74 -12.59 9.47
CA PRO A 92 -16.14 -12.66 9.84
C PRO A 92 -16.90 -11.37 9.49
N TRP A 93 -18.18 -11.48 9.12
CA TRP A 93 -18.99 -10.35 8.65
C TRP A 93 -18.98 -9.12 9.57
N ARG A 94 -18.97 -9.33 10.90
CA ARG A 94 -18.90 -8.24 11.89
C ARG A 94 -17.61 -7.42 11.73
N LYS A 95 -16.48 -8.08 11.47
CA LYS A 95 -15.18 -7.43 11.23
C LYS A 95 -15.12 -6.80 9.83
N ARG A 96 -15.83 -7.36 8.85
CA ARG A 96 -16.01 -6.74 7.51
C ARG A 96 -16.81 -5.44 7.53
N LEU A 97 -17.42 -5.05 8.65
CA LEU A 97 -18.06 -3.74 8.80
C LEU A 97 -17.11 -2.70 9.41
N MET A 98 -16.05 -3.14 10.10
CA MET A 98 -15.07 -2.25 10.72
C MET A 98 -14.13 -1.68 9.68
N LYS A 99 -13.85 -0.37 9.76
CA LYS A 99 -12.85 0.27 8.89
C LYS A 99 -11.46 -0.33 9.15
N PRO A 100 -10.69 -0.68 8.10
CA PRO A 100 -9.39 -1.28 8.27
C PRO A 100 -8.35 -0.25 8.74
N LYS A 101 -7.24 -0.76 9.26
CA LYS A 101 -6.01 0.03 9.47
C LYS A 101 -4.99 -0.45 8.45
N ILE A 102 -4.21 0.45 7.86
CA ILE A 102 -3.13 0.06 6.93
C ILE A 102 -1.79 0.29 7.62
N LEU A 103 -0.93 -0.71 7.56
CA LEU A 103 0.48 -0.61 7.90
C LEU A 103 1.27 -0.73 6.60
N ALA A 104 1.71 0.41 6.05
CA ALA A 104 2.39 0.46 4.75
C ALA A 104 3.89 0.59 4.95
N ALA A 105 4.65 -0.35 4.37
CA ALA A 105 6.07 -0.15 4.14
C ALA A 105 6.29 0.70 2.90
N VAL A 106 7.15 1.72 3.02
CA VAL A 106 7.48 2.63 1.93
C VAL A 106 8.99 2.64 1.69
N PRO A 107 9.46 2.79 0.43
CA PRO A 107 10.88 2.80 0.11
C PRO A 107 11.66 3.87 0.88
N LEU A 108 12.92 3.58 1.20
CA LEU A 108 13.82 4.54 1.82
C LEU A 108 14.09 5.67 0.82
N GLY A 109 13.92 6.92 1.25
CA GLY A 109 14.04 8.08 0.36
C GLY A 109 12.72 8.60 -0.23
N THR A 110 11.57 7.97 0.09
CA THR A 110 10.25 8.57 -0.18
C THR A 110 10.23 9.98 0.43
N ASN A 111 10.06 10.99 -0.41
CA ASN A 111 10.16 12.37 0.07
C ASN A 111 8.91 12.76 0.89
N GLY A 112 9.01 13.88 1.61
CA GLY A 112 7.92 14.34 2.47
C GLY A 112 6.61 14.62 1.71
N ILE A 113 6.66 14.93 0.41
CA ILE A 113 5.47 15.23 -0.40
C ILE A 113 4.81 13.94 -0.87
N GLU A 114 5.59 12.99 -1.39
CA GLU A 114 5.14 11.66 -1.82
C GLU A 114 4.46 10.92 -0.67
N SER A 115 5.08 10.92 0.51
CA SER A 115 4.49 10.28 1.70
C SER A 115 3.18 10.95 2.14
N ILE A 116 3.03 12.27 1.98
CA ILE A 116 1.74 12.95 2.23
C ILE A 116 0.69 12.54 1.20
N GLY A 117 1.01 12.57 -0.09
CA GLY A 117 0.07 12.21 -1.17
C GLY A 117 -0.41 10.76 -1.03
N PHE A 118 0.53 9.84 -0.83
CA PHE A 118 0.28 8.44 -0.55
C PHE A 118 -0.63 8.26 0.68
N CYS A 119 -0.31 8.92 1.79
CA CYS A 119 -1.11 8.90 3.01
C CYS A 119 -2.53 9.43 2.79
N GLN A 120 -2.69 10.52 2.03
CA GLN A 120 -4.00 11.11 1.74
C GLN A 120 -4.87 10.17 0.91
N VAL A 121 -4.31 9.48 -0.09
CA VAL A 121 -5.04 8.50 -0.89
C VAL A 121 -5.49 7.33 -0.03
N LEU A 122 -4.58 6.73 0.75
CA LEU A 122 -4.92 5.60 1.62
C LEU A 122 -5.96 5.96 2.69
N LYS A 123 -5.90 7.18 3.24
CA LYS A 123 -6.83 7.66 4.27
C LYS A 123 -8.28 7.78 3.81
N ARG A 124 -8.54 7.80 2.49
CA ARG A 124 -9.91 7.78 1.95
C ARG A 124 -10.65 6.50 2.35
N GLU A 125 -9.93 5.37 2.39
CA GLU A 125 -10.52 4.06 2.66
C GLU A 125 -10.15 3.48 4.03
N ALA A 126 -8.97 3.85 4.54
CA ALA A 126 -8.46 3.41 5.83
C ALA A 126 -8.19 4.62 6.75
N PRO A 127 -9.04 4.89 7.77
CA PRO A 127 -8.91 6.08 8.61
C PRO A 127 -7.61 6.12 9.42
N LYS A 128 -6.95 4.98 9.61
CA LYS A 128 -5.63 4.90 10.23
C LYS A 128 -4.64 4.25 9.26
N VAL A 129 -3.62 5.02 8.89
CA VAL A 129 -2.48 4.60 8.07
C VAL A 129 -1.21 4.83 8.86
N ILE A 130 -0.38 3.80 8.93
CA ILE A 130 0.89 3.79 9.66
C ILE A 130 1.99 3.50 8.65
N PHE A 131 3.05 4.31 8.66
CA PHE A 131 4.20 4.14 7.78
C PHE A 131 5.37 3.55 8.52
N VAL A 132 6.06 2.63 7.84
CA VAL A 132 7.34 2.08 8.25
C VAL A 132 8.28 2.12 7.04
N GLU A 133 9.56 2.39 7.25
CA GLU A 133 10.53 2.35 6.16
C GLU A 133 10.79 0.89 5.75
N ALA A 134 10.77 0.61 4.44
CA ALA A 134 10.93 -0.74 3.91
C ALA A 134 12.18 -1.48 4.42
N PRO A 135 13.36 -0.85 4.58
CA PRO A 135 14.54 -1.54 5.13
C PRO A 135 14.39 -1.99 6.58
N MET A 136 13.51 -1.36 7.36
CA MET A 136 13.25 -1.74 8.76
C MET A 136 12.42 -3.04 8.87
N VAL A 137 11.65 -3.35 7.82
CA VAL A 137 10.74 -4.51 7.79
C VAL A 137 11.18 -5.61 6.84
N ALA A 138 12.04 -5.32 5.85
CA ALA A 138 12.57 -6.31 4.91
C ALA A 138 13.18 -7.57 5.58
N PRO A 139 13.92 -7.47 6.72
CA PRO A 139 14.48 -8.65 7.38
C PRO A 139 13.44 -9.53 8.09
N ARG A 140 12.26 -8.98 8.41
CA ARG A 140 11.23 -9.63 9.24
C ARG A 140 9.92 -9.92 8.49
N GLY A 141 9.75 -9.36 7.30
CA GLY A 141 8.46 -9.23 6.66
C GLY A 141 7.57 -8.18 7.36
N ILE A 142 6.54 -7.71 6.66
CA ILE A 142 5.58 -6.76 7.24
C ILE A 142 4.54 -7.57 8.02
N SER A 143 4.68 -7.58 9.33
CA SER A 143 3.77 -8.22 10.27
C SER A 143 2.97 -7.16 11.04
N PRO A 144 1.73 -7.46 11.48
CA PRO A 144 0.96 -6.56 12.35
C PRO A 144 1.57 -6.34 13.74
N GLU A 145 2.67 -7.02 14.10
CA GLU A 145 3.43 -6.78 15.35
C GLU A 145 4.78 -6.03 15.16
N PRO A 146 4.83 -4.79 14.63
CA PRO A 146 6.04 -3.98 14.71
C PRO A 146 6.23 -3.45 16.14
N SER A 147 7.50 -3.29 16.56
CA SER A 147 7.80 -2.70 17.86
C SER A 147 7.46 -1.20 17.84
N CYS A 148 7.06 -0.62 18.98
CA CYS A 148 6.70 0.79 19.07
C CYS A 148 7.80 1.77 18.59
N ALA A 149 9.05 1.32 18.44
CA ALA A 149 10.17 2.12 17.96
C ALA A 149 10.16 2.36 16.44
N ASP A 150 9.34 1.61 15.69
CA ASP A 150 9.42 1.53 14.22
C ASP A 150 8.40 2.42 13.49
N PHE A 151 7.63 3.25 14.22
CA PHE A 151 6.43 3.90 13.68
C PHE A 151 6.53 5.41 13.50
N CYS A 152 6.29 5.88 12.27
CA CYS A 152 5.89 7.26 12.00
C CYS A 152 4.35 7.36 11.96
N GLU A 153 3.72 7.82 13.05
CA GLU A 153 2.28 8.10 13.04
C GLU A 153 2.02 9.42 12.31
N CYS A 154 1.31 9.39 11.17
CA CYS A 154 0.95 10.59 10.39
C CYS A 154 -0.13 11.44 11.11
N ARG A 155 0.26 12.13 12.18
CA ARG A 155 -0.52 13.17 12.89
C ARG A 155 -0.07 14.60 12.56
N GLY A 156 0.41 14.84 11.33
CA GLY A 156 0.77 16.19 10.88
C GLY A 156 2.08 16.75 11.48
N ARG A 157 2.91 15.92 12.10
CA ARG A 157 4.31 16.24 12.41
C ARG A 157 5.17 15.05 12.04
N PHE A 158 5.89 15.16 10.93
CA PHE A 158 6.97 14.24 10.59
C PHE A 158 8.06 14.39 11.65
N ARG A 159 8.09 13.48 12.63
CA ARG A 159 9.27 13.34 13.49
C ARG A 159 10.15 12.27 12.88
N LYS A 160 11.25 12.73 12.31
CA LYS A 160 12.45 11.96 11.98
C LYS A 160 12.76 11.02 13.16
N ILE A 161 12.57 9.72 12.97
CA ILE A 161 13.03 8.72 13.93
C ILE A 161 14.52 8.54 13.61
N TYR A 162 15.37 9.13 14.46
CA TYR A 162 16.84 9.00 14.57
C TYR A 162 17.61 8.49 13.33
N GLY A 163 18.60 9.18 12.75
CA GLY A 163 19.65 9.98 13.36
C GLY A 163 20.96 9.56 12.69
N ASN A 164 21.61 10.47 11.97
CA ASN A 164 23.05 10.40 11.78
C ASN A 164 23.58 11.78 12.20
N ASN A 165 24.38 11.76 13.26
CA ASN A 165 25.37 12.79 13.51
C ASN A 165 26.27 12.83 12.29
N LEU A 166 26.14 13.87 11.48
CA LEU A 166 27.23 14.29 10.61
C LEU A 166 28.00 15.32 11.44
N THR A 167 29.14 14.88 11.98
CA THR A 167 30.27 15.75 12.32
C THR A 167 30.72 16.52 11.10
#